data_AF-A0A6J3DYL5-F1
#
_entry.id   AF-A0A6J3DYL5-F1
#
_cell.length_a   1.000
_cell.length_b   1.000
_cell.length_c   1.000
_cell.angle_alpha   90.00
_cell.angle_beta   90.00
_cell.angle_gamma   90.00
#
_symmetry.space_group_name_H-M   'P 1'
#
loop_
_entity.id
_entity.type
_entity.pdbx_description
1 polymer ?
#
loop_
_entity_poly.entity_id
_entity_poly.type
_entity_poly.pdbx_seq_one_letter_code
_entity_poly.pdbx_strand_id
1 'polypeptide(L)'
;MNFLKIRFLNAWVLSMPGFSQRHVELPSGLECDLALSLVGQPLVRQQLMKGLQQFLHSPSPAKPLVLSFHGSTGTGKTYVSSMLVRHLFQGGLGSPYVHHFSPVVHFPHAEHIEQYKENLKRWIQGNLTSCGRSAFLFDEMDKMHPGLIDVIMPFLGPSWVVYGTNYRKAIFIFISNAGGEQINEMTLDLWRAHRDREEISLQDAESAISKAVFENPQSGFWKSGIINEHLIDFIVPFLPLKRHHVKQCVVNELVQQGLEVRQDVVQEVADSIPYFPEEEKIFSSTGCKTVASRISFFF
;
A
#
# COMPACT_ATOMS: atom_id res chain seq x y z
N MET A 1 -51.06 38.25 17.74
CA MET A 1 -51.14 38.70 16.33
C MET A 1 -49.75 38.55 15.72
N ASN A 2 -49.42 37.39 15.15
CA ASN A 2 -49.55 36.98 13.73
C ASN A 2 -48.16 37.06 13.07
N PHE A 3 -47.40 35.97 12.92
CA PHE A 3 -47.39 34.99 11.79
C PHE A 3 -47.44 35.61 10.38
N LEU A 4 -46.35 35.45 9.61
CA LEU A 4 -46.23 35.01 8.19
C LEU A 4 -44.78 35.28 7.70
N LYS A 5 -43.91 34.30 7.42
CA LYS A 5 -43.80 33.46 6.21
C LYS A 5 -44.09 34.20 4.89
N ILE A 6 -43.05 34.46 4.09
CA ILE A 6 -43.14 34.47 2.62
C ILE A 6 -41.94 33.70 2.04
N ARG A 7 -42.28 32.58 1.40
CA ARG A 7 -41.52 31.81 0.42
C ARG A 7 -42.06 32.24 -0.96
N PHE A 8 -41.19 32.51 -1.92
CA PHE A 8 -41.37 32.32 -3.38
C PHE A 8 -39.95 32.24 -3.95
N LEU A 9 -39.35 31.09 -4.28
CA LEU A 9 -39.58 30.18 -5.42
C LEU A 9 -39.61 30.86 -6.79
N ASN A 10 -38.55 30.55 -7.55
CA ASN A 10 -38.48 30.09 -8.95
C ASN A 10 -37.70 31.01 -9.88
N ALA A 11 -36.49 30.62 -10.29
CA ALA A 11 -36.14 29.51 -11.19
C ALA A 11 -36.12 29.98 -12.64
N TRP A 12 -34.91 30.26 -13.15
CA TRP A 12 -34.47 30.14 -14.55
C TRP A 12 -32.93 30.09 -14.50
N VAL A 13 -32.15 29.20 -15.12
CA VAL A 13 -32.35 27.95 -15.87
C VAL A 13 -30.91 27.50 -16.23
N LEU A 14 -30.55 26.26 -15.85
CA LEU A 14 -29.89 25.21 -16.66
C LEU A 14 -28.61 25.58 -17.46
N SER A 15 -27.52 24.81 -17.52
CA SER A 15 -27.33 23.37 -17.43
C SER A 15 -25.82 23.05 -17.42
N MET A 16 -25.37 22.17 -16.54
CA MET A 16 -24.22 21.30 -16.81
C MET A 16 -24.59 19.90 -16.31
N PRO A 17 -24.56 18.87 -17.17
CA PRO A 17 -24.89 17.52 -16.75
C PRO A 17 -23.69 16.89 -16.04
N GLY A 18 -23.93 16.31 -14.87
CA GLY A 18 -23.09 15.23 -14.36
C GLY A 18 -22.10 15.57 -13.24
N PHE A 19 -22.57 16.04 -12.08
CA PHE A 19 -21.84 15.76 -10.84
C PHE A 19 -22.82 15.63 -9.67
N SER A 20 -23.48 14.46 -9.61
CA SER A 20 -24.15 14.03 -8.39
C SER A 20 -23.08 13.86 -7.31
N GLN A 21 -23.29 14.46 -6.14
CA GLN A 21 -22.61 14.08 -4.89
C GLN A 21 -22.88 12.59 -4.63
N ARG A 22 -22.12 11.69 -5.25
CA ARG A 22 -22.12 10.29 -4.88
C ARG A 22 -21.34 10.19 -3.58
N HIS A 23 -22.00 9.65 -2.55
CA HIS A 23 -21.30 8.94 -1.49
C HIS A 23 -20.21 8.08 -2.17
N VAL A 24 -18.95 8.25 -1.76
CA VAL A 24 -17.91 7.33 -2.22
C VAL A 24 -18.15 6.05 -1.43
N GLU A 25 -19.02 5.20 -1.97
CA GLU A 25 -19.19 3.84 -1.46
C GLU A 25 -17.83 3.16 -1.49
N LEU A 26 -17.55 2.40 -0.43
CA LEU A 26 -16.38 1.53 -0.36
C LEU A 26 -16.33 0.72 -1.68
N PRO A 27 -15.18 0.62 -2.37
CA PRO A 27 -15.15 0.00 -3.69
C PRO A 27 -15.78 -1.39 -3.62
N SER A 28 -16.96 -1.53 -4.21
CA SER A 28 -17.77 -2.74 -4.14
C SER A 28 -16.99 -3.84 -4.84
N GLY A 29 -16.33 -4.71 -4.08
CA GLY A 29 -15.49 -5.78 -4.60
C GLY A 29 -14.06 -5.80 -4.07
N LEU A 30 -13.50 -4.69 -3.57
CA LEU A 30 -12.10 -4.69 -3.10
C LEU A 30 -11.88 -5.70 -1.96
N GLU A 31 -12.79 -5.75 -0.99
CA GLU A 31 -12.68 -6.70 0.13
C GLU A 31 -12.79 -8.15 -0.36
N CYS A 32 -13.64 -8.40 -1.35
CA CYS A 32 -13.82 -9.73 -1.95
C CYS A 32 -12.56 -10.14 -2.74
N ASP A 33 -12.03 -9.24 -3.58
CA ASP A 33 -10.80 -9.48 -4.33
C ASP A 33 -9.62 -9.74 -3.41
N LEU A 34 -9.48 -8.95 -2.33
CA LEU A 34 -8.47 -9.20 -1.31
C LEU A 34 -8.68 -10.58 -0.66
N ALA A 35 -9.91 -10.95 -0.31
CA ALA A 35 -10.19 -12.25 0.30
C ALA A 35 -9.90 -13.44 -0.63
N LEU A 36 -10.12 -13.28 -1.94
CA LEU A 36 -9.96 -14.34 -2.93
C LEU A 36 -8.52 -14.48 -3.43
N SER A 37 -7.80 -13.37 -3.57
CA SER A 37 -6.53 -13.34 -4.28
C SER A 37 -5.31 -13.02 -3.41
N LEU A 38 -5.49 -12.31 -2.29
CA LEU A 38 -4.39 -12.02 -1.37
C LEU A 38 -4.16 -13.21 -0.43
N VAL A 39 -3.14 -13.99 -0.76
CA VAL A 39 -2.79 -15.19 0.00
C VAL A 39 -2.09 -14.84 1.31
N GLY A 40 -2.60 -15.37 2.42
CA GLY A 40 -1.88 -15.40 3.69
C GLY A 40 -1.57 -14.03 4.28
N GLN A 41 -2.42 -13.02 4.09
CA GLN A 41 -2.22 -11.68 4.68
C GLN A 41 -3.50 -11.14 5.37
N PRO A 42 -3.94 -11.75 6.48
CA PRO A 42 -5.16 -11.32 7.17
C PRO A 42 -5.07 -9.89 7.75
N LEU A 43 -3.90 -9.51 8.29
CA LEU A 43 -3.66 -8.18 8.85
C LEU A 43 -3.76 -7.07 7.80
N VAL A 44 -3.32 -7.35 6.57
CA VAL A 44 -3.38 -6.42 5.45
C VAL A 44 -4.83 -6.09 5.11
N ARG A 45 -5.68 -7.12 4.96
CA ARG A 45 -7.11 -6.93 4.68
C ARG A 45 -7.75 -6.10 5.78
N GLN A 46 -7.51 -6.43 7.05
CA GLN A 46 -8.09 -5.71 8.17
C GLN A 46 -7.69 -4.23 8.19
N GLN A 47 -6.39 -3.92 8.09
CA GLN A 47 -5.91 -2.54 8.16
C GLN A 47 -6.35 -1.71 6.96
N LEU A 48 -6.26 -2.29 5.76
CA LEU A 48 -6.59 -1.57 4.54
C LEU A 48 -8.08 -1.22 4.49
N MET A 49 -8.96 -2.18 4.81
CA MET A 49 -10.39 -1.93 4.83
C MET A 49 -10.78 -0.90 5.89
N LYS A 50 -10.18 -0.99 7.09
CA LYS A 50 -10.39 -0.01 8.16
C LYS A 50 -9.98 1.40 7.72
N GLY A 51 -8.78 1.56 7.17
CA GLY A 51 -8.27 2.87 6.75
C GLY A 51 -9.06 3.50 5.61
N LEU A 52 -9.43 2.70 4.61
CA LEU A 52 -10.23 3.18 3.48
C LEU A 52 -11.65 3.56 3.91
N GLN A 53 -12.30 2.75 4.76
CA GLN A 53 -13.61 3.10 5.29
C GLN A 53 -13.55 4.43 6.02
N GLN A 54 -12.61 4.61 6.95
CA GLN A 54 -12.48 5.86 7.71
C GLN A 54 -12.23 7.07 6.79
N PHE A 55 -11.38 6.91 5.79
CA PHE A 55 -11.02 7.99 4.87
C PHE A 55 -12.15 8.36 3.90
N LEU A 56 -12.77 7.36 3.25
CA LEU A 56 -13.78 7.59 2.21
C LEU A 56 -15.12 8.08 2.76
N HIS A 57 -15.48 7.69 3.99
CA HIS A 57 -16.69 8.18 4.65
C HIS A 57 -16.56 9.63 5.14
N SER A 58 -15.33 10.17 5.24
CA SER A 58 -15.11 11.56 5.64
C SER A 58 -15.22 12.50 4.43
N PRO A 59 -16.25 13.37 4.33
CA PRO A 59 -16.37 14.29 3.20
C PRO A 59 -15.30 15.40 3.22
N SER A 60 -14.71 15.66 4.39
CA SER A 60 -13.65 16.64 4.63
C SER A 60 -12.59 16.07 5.57
N PRO A 61 -11.70 15.19 5.08
CA PRO A 61 -10.60 14.65 5.88
C PRO A 61 -9.68 15.77 6.39
N ALA A 62 -9.09 15.57 7.57
CA ALA A 62 -8.21 16.53 8.24
C ALA A 62 -6.78 16.55 7.66
N LYS A 63 -6.35 15.44 7.05
CA LYS A 63 -5.12 15.28 6.28
C LYS A 63 -5.31 14.17 5.22
N PRO A 64 -4.40 14.03 4.24
CA PRO A 64 -4.39 12.89 3.31
C PRO A 64 -4.32 11.55 4.04
N LEU A 65 -4.81 10.47 3.41
CA LEU A 65 -4.62 9.12 3.91
C LEU A 65 -3.18 8.68 3.63
N VAL A 66 -2.45 8.26 4.65
CA VAL A 66 -1.08 7.75 4.53
C VAL A 66 -1.00 6.29 4.99
N LEU A 67 -0.79 5.40 4.04
CA LEU A 67 -0.61 3.96 4.26
C LEU A 67 0.87 3.59 4.12
N SER A 68 1.41 2.83 5.08
CA SER A 68 2.81 2.37 5.03
C SER A 68 2.88 0.85 5.08
N PHE A 69 3.30 0.23 3.97
CA PHE A 69 3.34 -1.22 3.78
C PHE A 69 4.74 -1.75 4.10
N HIS A 70 4.82 -2.71 5.01
CA HIS A 70 6.10 -3.26 5.51
C HIS A 70 6.10 -4.78 5.48
N GLY A 71 7.23 -5.38 5.12
CA GLY A 71 7.41 -6.83 5.12
C GLY A 71 8.43 -7.28 4.09
N SER A 72 8.73 -8.58 4.03
CA SER A 72 9.70 -9.11 3.07
C SER A 72 9.24 -9.00 1.61
N THR A 73 10.17 -9.22 0.68
CA THR A 73 9.87 -9.29 -0.75
C THR A 73 8.89 -10.42 -1.07
N GLY A 74 8.04 -10.23 -2.08
CA GLY A 74 7.13 -11.26 -2.57
C GLY A 74 5.95 -11.62 -1.68
N THR A 75 5.69 -10.87 -0.60
CA THR A 75 4.55 -11.08 0.31
C THR A 75 3.25 -10.41 -0.14
N GLY A 76 3.29 -9.56 -1.18
CA GLY A 76 2.10 -8.98 -1.81
C GLY A 76 1.97 -7.45 -1.74
N LYS A 77 2.95 -6.70 -1.21
CA LYS A 77 2.84 -5.23 -1.06
C LYS A 77 2.44 -4.49 -2.34
N THR A 78 3.21 -4.67 -3.42
CA THR A 78 2.94 -4.04 -4.74
C THR A 78 1.67 -4.59 -5.40
N TYR A 79 1.34 -5.86 -5.13
CA TYR A 79 0.11 -6.48 -5.62
C TYR A 79 -1.13 -5.81 -5.00
N VAL A 80 -1.13 -5.62 -3.68
CA VAL A 80 -2.21 -4.96 -2.94
C VAL A 80 -2.34 -3.49 -3.31
N SER A 81 -1.22 -2.75 -3.43
CA SER A 81 -1.29 -1.34 -3.84
C SER A 81 -1.85 -1.20 -5.25
N SER A 82 -1.46 -2.07 -6.18
CA SER A 82 -1.98 -2.10 -7.56
C SER A 82 -3.47 -2.45 -7.61
N MET A 83 -3.91 -3.40 -6.80
CA MET A 83 -5.33 -3.75 -6.67
C MET A 83 -6.14 -2.59 -6.11
N LEU A 84 -5.64 -1.95 -5.06
CA LEU A 84 -6.28 -0.79 -4.45
C LEU A 84 -6.51 0.34 -5.45
N VAL A 85 -5.47 0.73 -6.21
CA VAL A 85 -5.62 1.81 -7.19
C VAL A 85 -6.56 1.44 -8.33
N ARG A 86 -6.63 0.16 -8.74
CA ARG A 86 -7.59 -0.30 -9.75
C ARG A 86 -9.04 -0.15 -9.30
N HIS A 87 -9.30 -0.35 -8.01
CA HIS A 87 -10.61 -0.16 -7.41
C HIS A 87 -10.98 1.30 -7.19
N LEU A 88 -9.99 2.16 -6.92
CA LEU A 88 -10.23 3.59 -6.64
C LEU A 88 -10.22 4.47 -7.89
N PHE A 89 -9.47 4.09 -8.92
CA PHE A 89 -9.23 4.90 -10.10
C PHE A 89 -9.50 4.10 -11.37
N GLN A 90 -10.35 4.65 -12.24
CA GLN A 90 -10.55 4.10 -13.58
C GLN A 90 -9.21 4.09 -14.33
N GLY A 91 -8.82 2.93 -14.87
CA GLY A 91 -7.51 2.72 -15.50
C GLY A 91 -6.40 2.30 -14.54
N GLY A 92 -6.66 2.22 -13.22
CA GLY A 92 -5.71 1.77 -12.21
C GLY A 92 -4.40 2.56 -12.26
N LEU A 93 -3.27 1.86 -12.38
CA LEU A 93 -1.93 2.48 -12.48
C LEU A 93 -1.76 3.37 -13.73
N GLY A 94 -2.58 3.18 -14.78
CA GLY A 94 -2.56 4.03 -15.97
C GLY A 94 -3.41 5.30 -15.86
N SER A 95 -4.09 5.50 -14.73
CA SER A 95 -4.87 6.72 -14.48
C SER A 95 -3.96 7.94 -14.40
N PRO A 96 -4.33 9.10 -14.99
CA PRO A 96 -3.56 10.34 -14.86
C PRO A 96 -3.50 10.87 -13.42
N TYR A 97 -4.30 10.32 -12.51
CA TYR A 97 -4.35 10.70 -11.09
C TYR A 97 -3.62 9.72 -10.17
N VAL A 98 -2.95 8.70 -10.74
CA VAL A 98 -2.15 7.73 -9.99
C VAL A 98 -0.69 7.92 -10.39
N HIS A 99 0.16 8.18 -9.41
CA HIS A 99 1.57 8.48 -9.63
C HIS A 99 2.43 7.48 -8.88
N HIS A 100 3.22 6.71 -9.63
CA HIS A 100 4.08 5.66 -9.06
C HIS A 100 5.55 6.06 -9.19
N PHE A 101 6.26 6.08 -8.05
CA PHE A 101 7.66 6.44 -7.95
C PHE A 101 8.47 5.27 -7.39
N SER A 102 9.46 4.82 -8.15
CA SER A 102 10.55 3.96 -7.68
C SER A 102 11.85 4.76 -7.61
N PRO A 103 12.55 4.80 -6.46
CA PRO A 103 13.84 5.47 -6.31
C PRO A 103 14.90 4.99 -7.30
N VAL A 104 14.96 3.69 -7.57
CA VAL A 104 15.95 3.11 -8.48
C VAL A 104 15.74 3.57 -9.92
N VAL A 105 14.48 3.83 -10.32
CA VAL A 105 14.15 4.25 -11.69
C VAL A 105 14.17 5.76 -11.84
N HIS A 106 13.57 6.49 -10.89
CA HIS A 106 13.32 7.92 -11.02
C HIS A 106 14.42 8.78 -10.39
N PHE A 107 15.15 8.24 -9.40
CA PHE A 107 16.16 8.97 -8.64
C PHE A 107 17.51 8.21 -8.58
N PRO A 108 18.07 7.71 -9.70
CA PRO A 108 19.20 6.77 -9.68
C PRO A 108 20.55 7.40 -9.29
N HIS A 109 20.72 8.71 -9.48
CA HIS A 109 22.01 9.39 -9.33
C HIS A 109 22.00 10.39 -8.17
N ALA A 110 22.82 10.14 -7.15
CA ALA A 110 22.92 11.02 -5.98
C ALA A 110 23.36 12.45 -6.32
N GLU A 111 24.14 12.65 -7.38
CA GLU A 111 24.62 13.96 -7.84
C GLU A 111 23.48 14.91 -8.25
N HIS A 112 22.34 14.37 -8.67
CA HIS A 112 21.18 15.14 -9.13
C HIS A 112 20.12 15.35 -8.05
N ILE A 113 20.45 15.07 -6.78
CA ILE A 113 19.48 15.04 -5.68
C ILE A 113 18.70 16.35 -5.54
N GLU A 114 19.35 17.50 -5.69
CA GLU A 114 18.67 18.80 -5.59
C GLU A 114 17.67 19.02 -6.72
N GLN A 115 18.01 18.61 -7.95
CA GLN A 115 17.08 18.65 -9.07
C GLN A 115 15.90 17.69 -8.86
N TYR A 116 16.16 16.49 -8.35
CA TYR A 116 15.11 15.51 -8.04
C TYR A 116 14.15 16.01 -6.97
N LYS A 117 14.66 16.67 -5.92
CA LYS A 117 13.86 17.32 -4.89
C LYS A 117 12.92 18.36 -5.49
N GLU A 118 13.43 19.26 -6.33
CA GLU A 118 12.61 20.29 -6.96
C GLU A 118 11.55 19.70 -7.91
N ASN A 119 11.94 18.74 -8.74
CA ASN A 119 11.04 18.09 -9.68
C ASN A 119 9.91 17.35 -8.95
N LEU A 120 10.25 16.59 -7.89
CA LEU A 120 9.28 15.86 -7.09
C LEU A 120 8.29 16.82 -6.41
N LYS A 121 8.80 17.90 -5.82
CA LYS A 121 7.96 18.94 -5.20
C LYS A 121 6.96 19.53 -6.20
N ARG A 122 7.45 19.97 -7.36
CA ARG A 122 6.63 20.55 -8.42
C ARG A 122 5.60 19.55 -8.95
N TRP A 123 5.98 18.29 -9.10
CA TRP A 123 5.09 17.22 -9.56
C TRP A 123 3.92 16.97 -8.59
N ILE A 124 4.22 16.81 -7.30
CA ILE A 124 3.19 16.57 -6.28
C ILE A 124 2.26 17.79 -6.21
N GLN A 125 2.81 19.00 -6.14
CA GLN A 125 2.03 20.24 -6.10
C GLN A 125 1.13 20.40 -7.32
N GLY A 126 1.68 20.22 -8.53
CA GLY A 126 0.93 20.35 -9.77
C GLY A 126 -0.23 19.37 -9.84
N ASN A 127 0.01 18.09 -9.53
CA ASN A 127 -1.04 17.07 -9.60
C ASN A 127 -2.11 17.22 -8.50
N LEU A 128 -1.74 17.68 -7.30
CA LEU A 128 -2.71 18.02 -6.24
C LEU A 128 -3.52 19.27 -6.57
N THR A 129 -2.96 20.20 -7.36
CA THR A 129 -3.67 21.38 -7.88
C THR A 129 -4.64 20.99 -9.00
N SER A 130 -4.25 20.03 -9.84
CA SER A 130 -5.13 19.50 -10.90
C SER A 130 -6.25 18.61 -10.34
N CYS A 131 -5.93 17.76 -9.35
CA CYS A 131 -6.89 16.86 -8.72
C CYS A 131 -6.50 16.60 -7.25
N GLY A 132 -7.30 17.08 -6.31
CA GLY A 132 -7.08 16.85 -4.88
C GLY A 132 -7.29 15.39 -4.43
N ARG A 133 -7.76 14.50 -5.32
CA ARG A 133 -7.97 13.06 -5.08
C ARG A 133 -6.90 12.17 -5.73
N SER A 134 -5.73 12.72 -6.06
CA SER A 134 -4.63 11.94 -6.63
C SER A 134 -4.04 10.94 -5.62
N ALA A 135 -3.52 9.83 -6.12
CA ALA A 135 -2.80 8.82 -5.33
C ALA A 135 -1.31 8.80 -5.71
N PHE A 136 -0.45 8.76 -4.70
CA PHE A 136 1.00 8.72 -4.83
C PHE A 136 1.53 7.44 -4.19
N LEU A 137 2.13 6.58 -5.00
CA LEU A 137 2.73 5.31 -4.58
C LEU A 137 4.24 5.47 -4.63
N PHE A 138 4.91 5.31 -3.50
CA PHE A 138 6.38 5.30 -3.43
C PHE A 138 6.85 3.89 -3.11
N ASP A 139 7.40 3.22 -4.11
CA ASP A 139 7.98 1.88 -3.97
C ASP A 139 9.42 1.94 -3.47
N GLU A 140 9.87 0.87 -2.84
CA GLU A 140 11.20 0.75 -2.23
C GLU A 140 11.60 1.97 -1.38
N MET A 141 10.67 2.43 -0.54
CA MET A 141 10.83 3.64 0.28
C MET A 141 12.05 3.57 1.21
N ASP A 142 12.47 2.36 1.59
CA ASP A 142 13.71 2.07 2.34
C ASP A 142 14.99 2.49 1.60
N LYS A 143 14.93 2.61 0.27
CA LYS A 143 16.05 3.05 -0.58
C LYS A 143 15.95 4.52 -0.98
N MET A 144 14.89 5.21 -0.56
CA MET A 144 14.69 6.61 -0.94
C MET A 144 15.66 7.52 -0.18
N HIS A 145 16.31 8.43 -0.90
CA HIS A 145 17.25 9.37 -0.29
C HIS A 145 16.50 10.28 0.71
N PRO A 146 17.00 10.47 1.96
CA PRO A 146 16.30 11.23 3.01
C PRO A 146 15.82 12.61 2.57
N GLY A 147 16.65 13.34 1.83
CA GLY A 147 16.28 14.65 1.30
C GLY A 147 15.08 14.67 0.34
N LEU A 148 14.73 13.56 -0.33
CA LEU A 148 13.48 13.45 -1.11
C LEU A 148 12.28 13.19 -0.20
N ILE A 149 12.51 12.48 0.90
CA ILE A 149 11.48 12.23 1.92
C ILE A 149 11.09 13.54 2.58
N ASP A 150 12.06 14.40 2.89
CA ASP A 150 11.85 15.75 3.40
C ASP A 150 10.98 16.62 2.49
N VAL A 151 11.04 16.39 1.17
CA VAL A 151 10.17 17.06 0.19
C VAL A 151 8.73 16.55 0.27
N ILE A 152 8.53 15.26 0.56
CA ILE A 152 7.21 14.65 0.64
C ILE A 152 6.49 15.02 1.94
N MET A 153 7.22 15.07 3.07
CA MET A 153 6.62 15.24 4.41
C MET A 153 5.58 16.36 4.51
N PRO A 154 5.82 17.57 3.98
CA PRO A 154 4.86 18.67 4.09
C PRO A 154 3.50 18.34 3.47
N PHE A 155 3.43 17.47 2.46
CA PHE A 155 2.17 17.08 1.81
C PHE A 155 1.35 16.08 2.60
N LEU A 156 1.92 15.44 3.63
CA LEU A 156 1.24 14.42 4.43
C LEU A 156 0.45 15.02 5.60
N GLY A 157 0.78 16.25 6.01
CA GLY A 157 0.23 16.91 7.19
C GLY A 157 -1.06 17.71 6.94
N PRO A 158 -1.75 18.11 8.02
CA PRO A 158 -2.95 18.95 7.95
C PRO A 158 -2.66 20.43 7.62
N SER A 159 -1.41 20.85 7.80
CA SER A 159 -0.99 22.26 7.74
C SER A 159 -0.63 22.74 6.33
N TRP A 160 -0.59 21.85 5.36
CA TRP A 160 -0.28 22.23 3.99
C TRP A 160 -1.45 23.00 3.39
N VAL A 161 -1.18 24.05 2.63
CA VAL A 161 -2.22 24.81 1.93
C VAL A 161 -1.82 24.89 0.47
N VAL A 162 -2.45 24.03 -0.35
CA VAL A 162 -2.48 24.27 -1.81
C VAL A 162 -3.66 25.19 -2.07
N TYR A 163 -3.39 26.38 -2.59
CA TYR A 163 -4.46 27.31 -2.96
C TYR A 163 -5.41 26.65 -3.97
N GLY A 164 -6.71 26.67 -3.68
CA GLY A 164 -7.76 26.27 -4.63
C GLY A 164 -8.10 24.78 -4.71
N THR A 165 -7.41 23.87 -4.01
CA THR A 165 -7.79 22.44 -3.98
C THR A 165 -7.77 21.81 -2.60
N ASN A 166 -8.68 20.84 -2.40
CA ASN A 166 -8.71 20.03 -1.17
C ASN A 166 -7.74 18.85 -1.30
N TYR A 167 -6.44 19.13 -1.13
CA TYR A 167 -5.37 18.12 -1.17
C TYR A 167 -5.52 17.04 -0.09
N ARG A 168 -6.29 17.31 0.99
CA ARG A 168 -6.52 16.36 2.09
C ARG A 168 -7.26 15.09 1.64
N LYS A 169 -7.79 15.08 0.41
CA LYS A 169 -8.41 13.90 -0.21
C LYS A 169 -7.43 13.02 -1.00
N ALA A 170 -6.14 13.34 -0.98
CA ALA A 170 -5.11 12.53 -1.59
C ALA A 170 -4.81 11.27 -0.78
N ILE A 171 -4.20 10.30 -1.44
CA ILE A 171 -3.76 9.03 -0.83
C ILE A 171 -2.27 8.87 -1.08
N PHE A 172 -1.51 8.61 -0.04
CA PHE A 172 -0.10 8.28 -0.10
C PHE A 172 0.09 6.83 0.35
N ILE A 173 0.82 6.05 -0.45
CA ILE A 173 1.13 4.65 -0.18
C ILE A 173 2.63 4.49 -0.23
N PHE A 174 3.24 4.19 0.91
CA PHE A 174 4.65 3.86 1.00
C PHE A 174 4.81 2.36 1.01
N ILE A 175 5.67 1.82 0.15
CA ILE A 175 5.96 0.40 0.08
C ILE A 175 7.43 0.22 0.44
N SER A 176 7.69 -0.54 1.49
CA SER A 176 9.04 -0.75 2.00
C SER A 176 9.31 -2.19 2.40
N ASN A 177 10.56 -2.60 2.22
CA ASN A 177 11.07 -3.84 2.79
C ASN A 177 11.66 -3.64 4.21
N ALA A 178 11.78 -2.39 4.69
CA ALA A 178 12.20 -2.11 6.06
C ALA A 178 11.25 -2.75 7.07
N GLY A 179 11.82 -3.35 8.11
CA GLY A 179 11.09 -4.15 9.10
C GLY A 179 10.77 -5.58 8.64
N GLY A 180 11.05 -5.96 7.39
CA GLY A 180 10.76 -7.29 6.89
C GLY A 180 11.53 -8.40 7.62
N GLU A 181 12.80 -8.16 7.96
CA GLU A 181 13.61 -9.11 8.74
C GLU A 181 13.06 -9.29 10.15
N GLN A 182 12.71 -8.20 10.83
CA GLN A 182 12.21 -8.25 12.20
C GLN A 182 10.80 -8.85 12.27
N ILE A 183 9.97 -8.63 11.25
CA ILE A 183 8.70 -9.35 11.11
C ILE A 183 8.97 -10.86 10.97
N ASN A 184 9.97 -11.25 10.19
CA ASN A 184 10.32 -12.66 9.99
C ASN A 184 10.86 -13.30 11.27
N GLU A 185 11.77 -12.64 11.99
CA GLU A 185 12.32 -13.09 13.26
C GLU A 185 11.21 -13.25 14.31
N MET A 186 10.38 -12.21 14.49
CA MET A 186 9.24 -12.26 15.42
C MET A 186 8.26 -13.38 15.05
N THR A 187 7.97 -13.56 13.76
CA THR A 187 7.11 -14.65 13.29
C THR A 187 7.74 -16.02 13.57
N LEU A 188 9.05 -16.17 13.42
CA LEU A 188 9.79 -17.40 13.68
C LEU A 188 9.83 -17.73 15.18
N ASP A 189 10.06 -16.72 16.03
CA ASP A 189 10.08 -16.89 17.49
C ASP A 189 8.71 -17.32 18.02
N LEU A 190 7.63 -16.74 17.49
CA LEU A 190 6.27 -17.17 17.81
C LEU A 190 5.99 -18.61 17.36
N TRP A 191 6.44 -18.98 16.16
CA TRP A 191 6.32 -20.35 15.68
C TRP A 191 7.09 -21.34 16.58
N ARG A 192 8.32 -21.00 17.01
CA ARG A 192 9.11 -21.80 17.97
C ARG A 192 8.43 -21.93 19.33
N ALA A 193 7.68 -20.91 19.73
CA ALA A 193 6.83 -20.93 20.92
C ALA A 193 5.48 -21.64 20.70
N HIS A 194 5.33 -22.41 19.61
CA HIS A 194 4.11 -23.13 19.24
C HIS A 194 2.87 -22.25 19.07
N ARG A 195 3.06 -20.99 18.68
CA ARG A 195 1.97 -20.09 18.29
C ARG A 195 1.86 -20.04 16.78
N ASP A 196 0.65 -20.16 16.27
CA ASP A 196 0.44 -20.12 14.83
C ASP A 196 0.60 -18.70 14.27
N ARG A 197 1.08 -18.63 13.03
CA ARG A 197 1.27 -17.37 12.30
C ARG A 197 -0.04 -16.58 12.16
N GLU A 198 -1.15 -17.32 12.10
CA GLU A 198 -2.50 -16.79 11.98
C GLU A 198 -3.00 -16.14 13.29
N GLU A 199 -2.33 -16.40 14.42
CA GLU A 199 -2.60 -15.78 15.73
C GLU A 199 -1.78 -14.49 15.97
N ILE A 200 -0.91 -14.12 15.03
CA ILE A 200 -0.11 -12.89 15.14
C ILE A 200 -1.04 -11.68 15.11
N SER A 201 -0.99 -10.89 16.17
CA SER A 201 -1.79 -9.67 16.25
C SER A 201 -1.14 -8.52 15.49
N LEU A 202 -1.93 -7.49 15.16
CA LEU A 202 -1.39 -6.26 14.60
C LEU A 202 -0.33 -5.64 15.54
N GLN A 203 -0.58 -5.66 16.85
CA GLN A 203 0.31 -5.06 17.85
C GLN A 203 1.68 -5.74 17.87
N ASP A 204 1.71 -7.07 17.73
CA ASP A 204 2.97 -7.83 17.63
C ASP A 204 3.78 -7.36 16.41
N ALA A 205 3.12 -7.22 15.26
CA ALA A 205 3.75 -6.80 14.02
C ALA A 205 4.18 -5.31 14.04
N GLU A 206 3.37 -4.41 14.57
CA GLU A 206 3.71 -2.99 14.73
C GLU A 206 4.88 -2.80 15.69
N SER A 207 4.95 -3.58 16.77
CA SER A 207 6.08 -3.57 17.71
C SER A 207 7.37 -4.02 17.02
N ALA A 208 7.34 -5.10 16.23
CA ALA A 208 8.49 -5.57 15.48
C ALA A 208 8.97 -4.56 14.43
N ILE A 209 8.03 -3.94 13.69
CA ILE A 209 8.34 -2.87 12.73
C ILE A 209 8.97 -1.70 13.47
N SER A 210 8.38 -1.25 14.58
CA SER A 210 8.90 -0.11 15.34
C SER A 210 10.34 -0.36 15.78
N LYS A 211 10.65 -1.52 16.36
CA LYS A 211 12.02 -1.88 16.77
C LYS A 211 13.01 -1.83 15.60
N ALA A 212 12.69 -2.51 14.49
CA ALA A 212 13.53 -2.54 13.29
C ALA A 212 13.93 -1.16 12.79
N VAL A 213 13.00 -0.24 12.95
CA VAL A 213 12.99 1.08 12.36
C VAL A 213 13.71 2.09 13.24
N PHE A 214 13.48 2.02 14.56
CA PHE A 214 14.18 2.84 15.53
C PHE A 214 15.64 2.40 15.71
N GLU A 215 15.94 1.11 15.54
CA GLU A 215 17.28 0.55 15.76
C GLU A 215 18.19 0.61 14.52
N ASN A 216 17.65 0.84 13.31
CA ASN A 216 18.47 0.89 12.09
C ASN A 216 18.80 2.33 11.65
N PRO A 217 20.04 2.81 11.93
CA PRO A 217 20.45 4.17 11.58
C PRO A 217 20.57 4.44 10.07
N GLN A 218 20.51 3.42 9.21
CA GLN A 218 20.56 3.56 7.74
C GLN A 218 19.17 3.67 7.12
N SER A 219 18.08 3.39 7.86
CA SER A 219 16.71 3.48 7.35
C SER A 219 16.22 4.95 7.31
N GLY A 220 16.69 5.70 6.31
CA GLY A 220 16.39 7.12 6.14
C GLY A 220 14.90 7.47 6.16
N PHE A 221 14.04 6.53 5.75
CA PHE A 221 12.59 6.66 5.78
C PHE A 221 12.03 7.07 7.14
N TRP A 222 12.59 6.51 8.21
CA TRP A 222 12.05 6.69 9.54
C TRP A 222 12.88 7.64 10.41
N LYS A 223 14.07 8.04 9.93
CA LYS A 223 14.84 9.18 10.47
C LYS A 223 14.28 10.53 10.04
N SER A 224 13.56 10.59 8.91
CA SER A 224 12.80 11.79 8.53
C SER A 224 11.61 11.95 9.49
N GLY A 225 11.20 13.17 9.80
CA GLY A 225 10.18 13.50 10.81
C GLY A 225 8.79 12.84 10.63
N ILE A 226 8.58 11.95 9.66
CA ILE A 226 7.32 11.27 9.36
C ILE A 226 6.73 10.52 10.57
N ILE A 227 7.52 9.80 11.37
CA ILE A 227 7.01 9.17 12.61
C ILE A 227 6.83 10.20 13.71
N ASN A 228 7.84 11.05 13.90
CA ASN A 228 7.84 12.03 14.99
C ASN A 228 6.64 12.99 14.90
N GLU A 229 6.18 13.25 13.67
CA GLU A 229 5.01 14.07 13.38
C GLU A 229 3.70 13.25 13.20
N HIS A 230 3.73 11.94 13.44
CA HIS A 230 2.58 11.02 13.31
C HIS A 230 1.86 11.15 11.95
N LEU A 231 2.63 11.25 10.87
CA LEU A 231 2.10 11.48 9.52
C LEU A 231 1.50 10.21 8.90
N ILE A 232 1.95 9.02 9.31
CA ILE A 232 1.40 7.73 8.87
C ILE A 232 0.12 7.42 9.65
N ASP A 233 -0.97 7.09 8.95
CA ASP A 233 -2.25 6.70 9.56
C ASP A 233 -2.32 5.21 9.87
N PHE A 234 -1.84 4.38 8.94
CA PHE A 234 -1.90 2.93 9.06
C PHE A 234 -0.59 2.29 8.64
N ILE A 235 0.00 1.56 9.58
CA ILE A 235 1.07 0.60 9.30
C ILE A 235 0.40 -0.71 8.88
N VAL A 236 0.79 -1.24 7.73
CA VAL A 236 0.21 -2.43 7.13
C VAL A 236 1.30 -3.51 7.03
N PRO A 237 1.38 -4.42 8.02
CA PRO A 237 2.38 -5.47 8.05
C PRO A 237 2.04 -6.63 7.10
N PHE A 238 3.04 -7.09 6.36
CA PHE A 238 2.99 -8.25 5.48
C PHE A 238 3.88 -9.35 6.07
N LEU A 239 3.24 -10.42 6.52
CA LEU A 239 3.87 -11.54 7.19
C LEU A 239 4.51 -12.50 6.17
N PRO A 240 5.56 -13.26 6.56
CA PRO A 240 6.17 -14.25 5.68
C PRO A 240 5.21 -15.38 5.31
N LEU A 241 5.42 -15.98 4.13
CA LEU A 241 4.50 -16.97 3.57
C LEU A 241 4.99 -18.41 3.87
N LYS A 242 4.17 -19.21 4.57
CA LYS A 242 4.31 -20.67 4.69
C LYS A 242 4.22 -21.37 3.32
N ARG A 243 4.72 -22.61 3.20
CA ARG A 243 4.68 -23.41 1.96
C ARG A 243 3.28 -23.59 1.35
N HIS A 244 2.23 -23.74 2.16
CA HIS A 244 0.87 -23.86 1.63
C HIS A 244 0.36 -22.56 0.99
N HIS A 245 0.81 -21.39 1.47
CA HIS A 245 0.53 -20.11 0.82
C HIS A 245 1.21 -20.03 -0.56
N VAL A 246 2.46 -20.48 -0.64
CA VAL A 246 3.17 -20.55 -1.92
C VAL A 246 2.41 -21.42 -2.92
N LYS A 247 1.92 -22.60 -2.51
CA LYS A 247 1.08 -23.45 -3.36
C LYS A 247 -0.17 -22.73 -3.87
N GLN A 248 -0.85 -21.96 -3.01
CA GLN A 248 -1.99 -21.13 -3.43
C GLN A 248 -1.59 -20.08 -4.46
N CYS A 249 -0.43 -19.43 -4.30
CA CYS A 249 0.09 -18.53 -5.33
C CYS A 249 0.36 -19.24 -6.66
N VAL A 250 0.90 -20.46 -6.64
CA VAL A 250 1.13 -21.25 -7.87
C VAL A 250 -0.20 -21.55 -8.57
N VAL A 251 -1.21 -21.99 -7.82
CA VAL A 251 -2.55 -22.24 -8.37
C VAL A 251 -3.14 -20.97 -8.98
N ASN A 252 -3.07 -19.85 -8.28
CA ASN A 252 -3.59 -18.57 -8.76
C ASN A 252 -2.87 -18.10 -10.03
N GLU A 253 -1.55 -18.26 -10.10
CA GLU A 253 -0.75 -17.90 -11.27
C GLU A 253 -1.07 -18.78 -12.48
N LEU A 254 -1.20 -20.10 -12.30
CA LEU A 254 -1.61 -21.03 -13.36
C LEU A 254 -2.98 -20.65 -13.94
N VAL A 255 -3.96 -20.39 -13.06
CA VAL A 255 -5.30 -19.97 -13.47
C VAL A 255 -5.26 -18.63 -14.21
N GLN A 256 -4.46 -17.67 -13.73
CA GLN A 256 -4.31 -16.36 -14.36
C GLN A 256 -3.69 -16.45 -15.76
N GLN A 257 -2.78 -17.41 -15.99
CA GLN A 257 -2.18 -17.68 -17.29
C GLN A 257 -3.06 -18.57 -18.20
N GLY A 258 -4.20 -19.06 -17.71
CA GLY A 258 -5.05 -20.00 -18.45
C GLY A 258 -4.46 -21.40 -18.60
N LEU A 259 -3.52 -21.77 -17.73
CA LEU A 259 -2.86 -23.08 -17.71
C LEU A 259 -3.63 -24.08 -16.84
N GLU A 260 -3.49 -25.36 -17.16
CA GLU A 260 -4.09 -26.44 -16.38
C GLU A 260 -3.41 -26.58 -15.00
N VAL A 261 -4.22 -26.65 -13.94
CA VAL A 261 -3.72 -26.83 -12.57
C VAL A 261 -3.44 -28.30 -12.31
N ARG A 262 -2.18 -28.71 -12.49
CA ARG A 262 -1.70 -30.05 -12.14
C ARG A 262 -1.02 -30.06 -10.76
N GLN A 263 -1.45 -30.96 -9.87
CA GLN A 263 -0.99 -30.96 -8.46
C GLN A 263 0.49 -31.31 -8.31
N ASP A 264 1.03 -32.13 -9.20
CA ASP A 264 2.47 -32.41 -9.33
C ASP A 264 3.25 -31.13 -9.64
N VAL A 265 2.80 -30.33 -10.61
CA VAL A 265 3.45 -29.04 -10.95
C VAL A 265 3.37 -28.06 -9.78
N VAL A 266 2.21 -27.96 -9.13
CA VAL A 266 2.05 -27.11 -7.93
C VAL A 266 3.05 -27.50 -6.84
N GLN A 267 3.26 -28.81 -6.65
CA GLN A 267 4.19 -29.34 -5.67
C GLN A 267 5.65 -29.04 -6.04
N GLU A 268 6.06 -29.35 -7.26
CA GLU A 268 7.43 -29.13 -7.76
C GLU A 268 7.82 -27.64 -7.77
N VAL A 269 6.92 -26.77 -8.24
CA VAL A 269 7.16 -25.32 -8.20
C VAL A 269 7.32 -24.83 -6.76
N ALA A 270 6.45 -25.26 -5.85
CA ALA A 270 6.53 -24.88 -4.43
C ALA A 270 7.80 -25.39 -3.75
N ASP A 271 8.31 -26.57 -4.14
CA ASP A 271 9.51 -27.18 -3.58
C ASP A 271 10.81 -26.58 -4.09
N SER A 272 10.77 -26.04 -5.30
CA SER A 272 11.91 -25.35 -5.88
C SER A 272 12.22 -24.01 -5.17
N ILE A 273 11.24 -23.43 -4.46
CA ILE A 273 11.37 -22.13 -3.78
C ILE A 273 12.28 -22.24 -2.54
N PRO A 274 13.17 -21.25 -2.29
CA PRO A 274 13.97 -21.23 -1.06
C PRO A 274 13.12 -20.89 0.16
N TYR A 275 13.36 -21.60 1.26
CA TYR A 275 12.69 -21.39 2.56
C TYR A 275 13.72 -21.13 3.67
N PHE A 276 13.27 -20.43 4.72
CA PHE A 276 14.01 -20.16 5.93
C PHE A 276 13.20 -20.56 7.18
N PRO A 277 13.86 -20.81 8.31
CA PRO A 277 15.30 -21.11 8.45
C PRO A 277 15.73 -22.35 7.63
N GLU A 278 17.03 -22.54 7.41
CA GLU A 278 17.56 -23.54 6.47
C GLU A 278 17.22 -24.99 6.85
N GLU A 279 17.17 -25.29 8.16
CA GLU A 279 16.88 -26.62 8.69
C GLU A 279 15.38 -26.93 8.62
N GLU A 280 14.54 -26.05 9.15
CA GLU A 280 13.10 -26.29 9.27
C GLU A 280 12.29 -25.90 8.02
N LYS A 281 12.85 -25.05 7.13
CA LYS A 281 12.26 -24.64 5.84
C LYS A 281 10.80 -24.19 5.92
N ILE A 282 10.51 -23.31 6.88
CA ILE A 282 9.13 -22.96 7.27
C ILE A 282 8.51 -21.90 6.37
N PHE A 283 9.27 -20.82 6.10
CA PHE A 283 8.79 -19.62 5.44
C PHE A 283 9.54 -19.35 4.14
N SER A 284 8.85 -18.94 3.08
CA SER A 284 9.48 -18.66 1.79
C SER A 284 10.34 -17.41 1.85
N SER A 285 11.61 -17.52 1.46
CA SER A 285 12.56 -16.40 1.43
C SER A 285 12.23 -15.38 0.34
N THR A 286 11.47 -15.78 -0.69
CA THR A 286 11.08 -14.91 -1.81
C THR A 286 9.58 -14.66 -1.90
N GLY A 287 8.81 -15.11 -0.90
CA GLY A 287 7.35 -15.15 -0.96
C GLY A 287 6.87 -15.84 -2.24
N CYS A 288 6.00 -15.15 -2.99
CA CYS A 288 5.49 -15.60 -4.29
C CYS A 288 6.17 -14.91 -5.49
N LYS A 289 7.22 -14.11 -5.27
CA LYS A 289 7.85 -13.29 -6.33
C LYS A 289 8.42 -14.11 -7.50
N THR A 290 8.96 -15.30 -7.21
CA THR A 290 9.62 -16.15 -8.23
C THR A 290 8.72 -17.25 -8.78
N VAL A 291 7.42 -17.28 -8.41
CA VAL A 291 6.48 -18.33 -8.83
C VAL A 291 6.30 -18.34 -10.35
N ALA A 292 5.98 -17.18 -10.95
CA ALA A 292 5.74 -17.09 -12.39
C ALA A 292 6.93 -17.57 -13.23
N SER A 293 8.16 -17.17 -12.86
CA SER A 293 9.39 -17.62 -13.54
C SER A 293 9.71 -19.10 -13.34
N ARG A 294 9.13 -19.74 -12.32
CA ARG A 294 9.34 -21.17 -12.06
C ARG A 294 8.35 -22.04 -12.83
N ILE A 295 7.11 -21.56 -12.99
CA ILE A 295 6.07 -22.24 -13.78
C ILE A 295 6.52 -22.45 -15.23
N SER A 296 7.25 -21.50 -15.81
CA SER A 296 7.76 -21.59 -17.20
C SER A 296 8.80 -22.70 -17.44
N PHE A 297 9.25 -23.43 -16.41
CA PHE A 297 10.08 -24.62 -16.59
C PHE A 297 9.24 -25.90 -16.77
N PHE A 298 7.92 -25.82 -16.55
CA PHE A 298 7.00 -26.97 -16.58
C PHE A 298 5.99 -26.90 -17.74
N PHE A 299 5.99 -25.81 -18.51
CA PHE A 299 5.15 -25.52 -19.68
C PHE A 299 5.98 -24.78 -20.72
#